data_AF-A0AAU5QKN9-F1
#
_entry.id   AF-A0AAU5QKN9-F1
#
_cell.length_a   1.000
_cell.length_b   1.000
_cell.length_c   1.000
_cell.angle_alpha   90.00
_cell.angle_beta   90.00
_cell.angle_gamma   90.00
#
_symmetry.space_group_name_H-M   'P 1'
#
loop_
_entity.id
_entity.type
_entity.pdbx_description
1 polymer ?
#
loop_
_entity_poly.entity_id
_entity_poly.type
_entity_poly.pdbx_seq_one_letter_code
_entity_poly.pdbx_strand_id
1 'polypeptide(L)'
;MPRRLLAIEHTKIRALREQAGLTAQELADRVGVTYRLVVYWEEGRYGPEARNVRRLADALGCATADLTGTPSGTETLADLRYASGLTAEQVASRLRGTPAGRDLFVDAHKIRSLERNRRVSGWNWRKPECTGRLLQQLAALYEVPVRMVMDAWMRTRPSDEPPRLPERERHGPPASVINSWEALNDRQRVYLGEILRDDRMTEAEMWMRRQNHVTVPPARQWRQLPFALDAPIEVVGRTRLQQRLRTAGVHDQGAGATLRSLERLGLIKVARDRVEVPGAGEVDRTLVEITRRGRACARAGLGEPAEVATPAHLLSEWLWGVLLRVASAGPEGLHESELTGKSRFYLAVGYRPKRRAHPSRGFIELRPRMAPGDTHVLEYRWHATPLGQQHIAAYLHVYAEMYPTATSPPL
;
A
#
# COMPACT_ATOMS: atom_id res chain seq x y z
N MET A 1 6.73 -22.05 -32.06
CA MET A 1 7.51 -20.84 -31.68
C MET A 1 7.38 -20.63 -30.17
N PRO A 2 8.47 -20.63 -29.37
CA PRO A 2 8.37 -20.36 -27.95
C PRO A 2 7.86 -18.92 -27.74
N ARG A 3 6.71 -18.78 -27.07
CA ARG A 3 6.10 -17.49 -26.70
C ARG A 3 7.19 -16.64 -26.01
N ARG A 4 7.52 -15.47 -26.56
CA ARG A 4 8.48 -14.55 -25.93
C ARG A 4 7.92 -14.17 -24.56
N LEU A 5 8.77 -14.23 -23.53
CA LEU A 5 8.38 -13.97 -22.13
C LEU A 5 7.83 -12.55 -21.93
N LEU A 6 8.18 -11.60 -22.79
CA LEU A 6 7.41 -10.38 -23.01
C LEU A 6 7.04 -10.25 -24.48
N ALA A 7 5.77 -10.01 -24.72
CA ALA A 7 5.30 -9.43 -25.97
C ALA A 7 5.34 -7.91 -25.80
N ILE A 8 6.40 -7.25 -26.28
CA ILE A 8 6.33 -5.81 -26.50
C ILE A 8 5.45 -5.60 -27.72
N GLU A 9 4.39 -4.81 -27.56
CA GLU A 9 3.48 -4.52 -28.65
C GLU A 9 4.13 -3.47 -29.57
N HIS A 10 4.58 -3.92 -30.73
CA HIS A 10 5.26 -3.09 -31.73
C HIS A 10 4.45 -1.84 -32.11
N THR A 11 3.13 -1.98 -32.21
CA THR A 11 2.19 -0.88 -32.48
C THR A 11 2.25 0.21 -31.40
N LYS A 12 2.47 -0.15 -30.13
CA LYS A 12 2.59 0.82 -29.04
C LYS A 12 3.89 1.60 -29.07
N ILE A 13 5.00 1.00 -29.51
CA ILE A 13 6.28 1.71 -29.63
C ILE A 13 6.12 2.91 -30.55
N ARG A 14 5.53 2.68 -31.73
CA ARG A 14 5.26 3.73 -32.72
C ARG A 14 4.32 4.80 -32.17
N ALA A 15 3.20 4.39 -31.59
CA ALA A 15 2.21 5.33 -31.03
C ALA A 15 2.80 6.21 -29.91
N LEU A 16 3.58 5.62 -29.00
CA LEU A 16 4.24 6.36 -27.91
C LEU A 16 5.34 7.29 -28.44
N ARG A 17 6.07 6.87 -29.47
CA ARG A 17 7.07 7.72 -30.13
C ARG A 17 6.43 8.96 -30.75
N GLU A 18 5.34 8.76 -31.49
CA GLU A 18 4.58 9.84 -32.12
C GLU A 18 3.98 10.78 -31.05
N GLN A 19 3.42 10.25 -29.96
CA GLN A 19 2.95 11.03 -28.82
C GLN A 19 4.05 11.82 -28.11
N ALA A 20 5.27 11.28 -28.06
CA ALA A 20 6.44 11.96 -27.52
C ALA A 20 7.05 13.00 -28.49
N GLY A 21 6.49 13.14 -29.70
CA GLY A 21 6.94 14.09 -30.70
C GLY A 21 8.32 13.74 -31.30
N LEU A 22 8.69 12.46 -31.33
CA LEU A 22 10.02 12.02 -31.75
C LEU A 22 10.01 11.39 -33.15
N THR A 23 11.04 11.68 -33.92
CA THR A 23 11.41 10.89 -35.09
C THR A 23 12.02 9.55 -34.66
N ALA A 24 12.00 8.56 -35.56
CA ALA A 24 12.63 7.27 -35.28
C ALA A 24 14.16 7.40 -35.09
N GLN A 25 14.80 8.41 -35.70
CA GLN A 25 16.21 8.73 -35.49
C GLN A 25 16.46 9.28 -34.08
N GLU A 26 15.69 10.27 -33.64
CA GLU A 26 15.83 10.82 -32.29
C GLU A 26 15.56 9.77 -31.20
N LEU A 27 14.61 8.86 -31.43
CA LEU A 27 14.38 7.74 -30.53
C LEU A 27 15.60 6.79 -30.49
N ALA A 28 16.16 6.45 -31.66
CA ALA A 28 17.37 5.63 -31.75
C ALA A 28 18.55 6.28 -30.99
N ASP A 29 18.76 7.58 -31.17
CA ASP A 29 19.83 8.33 -30.52
C ASP A 29 19.67 8.34 -28.99
N ARG A 30 18.44 8.57 -28.49
CA ARG A 30 18.15 8.55 -27.03
C ARG A 30 18.29 7.17 -26.40
N VAL A 31 17.92 6.11 -27.13
CA VAL A 31 18.02 4.72 -26.64
C VAL A 31 19.47 4.20 -26.78
N GLY A 32 20.27 4.80 -27.65
CA GLY A 32 21.63 4.37 -27.96
C GLY A 32 21.66 3.15 -28.87
N VAL A 33 20.78 3.09 -29.87
CA VAL A 33 20.69 2.01 -30.87
C VAL A 33 20.65 2.58 -32.28
N THR A 34 20.74 1.71 -33.30
CA THR A 34 20.62 2.16 -34.69
C THR A 34 19.17 2.49 -35.06
N TYR A 35 18.98 3.48 -35.93
CA TYR A 35 17.68 3.80 -36.55
C TYR A 35 16.96 2.55 -37.07
N ARG A 36 17.69 1.70 -37.79
CA ARG A 36 17.16 0.48 -38.39
C ARG A 36 16.60 -0.50 -37.34
N LEU A 37 17.21 -0.54 -36.14
CA LEU A 37 16.71 -1.37 -35.05
C LEU A 37 15.38 -0.85 -34.48
N VAL A 38 15.20 0.47 -34.37
CA VAL A 38 13.93 1.09 -33.97
C VAL A 38 12.83 0.77 -34.99
N VAL A 39 13.10 0.93 -36.28
CA VAL A 39 12.15 0.58 -37.36
C VAL A 39 11.75 -0.89 -37.26
N TYR A 40 12.73 -1.79 -37.04
CA TYR A 40 12.45 -3.21 -36.85
C TYR A 40 11.62 -3.54 -35.62
N TRP A 41 11.73 -2.75 -34.55
CA TRP A 41 10.87 -2.87 -33.38
C TRP A 41 9.45 -2.41 -33.68
N GLU A 42 9.28 -1.28 -34.37
CA GLU A 42 7.97 -0.72 -34.74
C GLU A 42 7.21 -1.58 -35.76
N GLU A 43 7.93 -2.26 -36.66
CA GLU A 43 7.37 -3.21 -37.61
C GLU A 43 7.14 -4.62 -37.02
N GLY A 44 7.54 -4.86 -35.77
CA GLY A 44 7.38 -6.15 -35.11
C GLY A 44 8.32 -7.26 -35.61
N ARG A 45 9.29 -6.95 -36.47
CA ARG A 45 10.29 -7.93 -36.96
C ARG A 45 11.18 -8.45 -35.83
N TYR A 46 11.56 -7.57 -34.90
CA TYR A 46 12.33 -7.90 -33.70
C TYR A 46 11.71 -7.24 -32.47
N GLY A 47 11.96 -7.83 -31.30
CA GLY A 47 11.53 -7.25 -30.01
C GLY A 47 12.73 -6.64 -29.29
N PRO A 48 12.55 -5.55 -28.51
CA PRO A 48 13.63 -5.02 -27.69
C PRO A 48 14.09 -6.04 -26.65
N GLU A 49 15.40 -6.18 -26.48
CA GLU A 49 15.98 -6.94 -25.36
C GLU A 49 15.80 -6.18 -24.04
N ALA A 50 15.86 -6.89 -22.90
CA ALA A 50 15.65 -6.32 -21.57
C ALA A 50 16.41 -5.00 -21.32
N ARG A 51 17.70 -4.94 -21.68
CA ARG A 51 18.54 -3.74 -21.55
C ARG A 51 18.00 -2.52 -22.31
N ASN A 52 17.34 -2.77 -23.44
CA ASN A 52 16.78 -1.72 -24.31
C ASN A 52 15.36 -1.35 -23.88
N VAL A 53 14.60 -2.23 -23.22
CA VAL A 53 13.23 -1.94 -22.74
C VAL A 53 13.21 -0.74 -21.80
N ARG A 54 14.11 -0.71 -20.81
CA ARG A 54 14.17 0.41 -19.84
C ARG A 54 14.54 1.72 -20.54
N ARG A 55 15.58 1.69 -21.37
CA ARG A 55 16.02 2.87 -22.16
C ARG A 55 14.94 3.37 -23.10
N LEU A 56 14.21 2.45 -23.75
CA LEU A 56 13.09 2.76 -24.62
C LEU A 56 11.95 3.44 -23.84
N ALA A 57 11.58 2.89 -22.69
CA ALA A 57 10.55 3.49 -21.82
C ALA A 57 10.96 4.89 -21.33
N ASP A 58 12.22 5.06 -20.90
CA ASP A 58 12.76 6.34 -20.45
C ASP A 58 12.77 7.37 -21.60
N ALA A 59 13.21 6.98 -22.80
CA ALA A 59 13.25 7.85 -23.98
C ALA A 59 11.85 8.30 -24.46
N LEU A 60 10.85 7.41 -24.30
CA LEU A 60 9.43 7.67 -24.60
C LEU A 60 8.69 8.35 -23.42
N GLY A 61 9.34 8.49 -22.27
CA GLY A 61 8.73 9.01 -21.05
C GLY A 61 7.60 8.16 -20.48
N CYS A 62 7.49 6.89 -20.83
CA CYS A 62 6.43 5.99 -20.35
C CYS A 62 6.94 4.97 -19.32
N ALA A 63 6.05 4.21 -18.70
CA ALA A 63 6.46 3.04 -17.92
C ALA A 63 6.75 1.86 -18.87
N THR A 64 7.61 0.94 -18.46
CA THR A 64 7.91 -0.27 -19.25
C THR A 64 6.67 -1.12 -19.50
N ALA A 65 5.74 -1.20 -18.55
CA ALA A 65 4.44 -1.87 -18.72
C ALA A 65 3.56 -1.23 -19.81
N ASP A 66 3.78 0.04 -20.14
CA ASP A 66 3.03 0.71 -21.20
C ASP A 66 3.46 0.20 -22.58
N LEU A 67 4.67 -0.39 -22.70
CA LEU A 67 5.22 -0.98 -23.92
C LEU A 67 4.70 -2.40 -24.22
N THR A 68 4.16 -3.10 -23.21
CA THR A 68 4.01 -4.56 -23.24
C THR A 68 2.58 -5.02 -23.49
N GLY A 69 1.65 -4.09 -23.68
CA GLY A 69 0.22 -4.42 -23.84
C GLY A 69 -0.44 -4.93 -22.54
N THR A 70 0.33 -5.40 -21.57
CA THR A 70 -0.17 -5.98 -20.32
C THR A 70 -0.90 -4.93 -19.48
N PRO A 71 -2.16 -5.17 -19.11
CA PRO A 71 -2.88 -4.28 -18.21
C PRO A 71 -2.13 -4.11 -16.88
N SER A 72 -2.15 -2.91 -16.31
CA SER A 72 -1.58 -2.67 -14.99
C SER A 72 -2.16 -3.65 -13.96
N GLY A 73 -1.31 -4.20 -13.10
CA GLY A 73 -1.71 -5.16 -12.08
C GLY A 73 -1.84 -6.58 -12.64
N THR A 74 -1.28 -6.88 -13.82
CA THR A 74 -1.21 -8.24 -14.38
C THR A 74 0.22 -8.75 -14.58
N GLU A 75 1.20 -8.04 -14.02
CA GLU A 75 2.62 -8.31 -14.24
C GLU A 75 3.04 -9.69 -13.68
N THR A 76 3.80 -10.44 -14.46
CA THR A 76 4.46 -11.70 -14.09
C THR A 76 5.88 -11.46 -13.57
N LEU A 77 6.54 -12.50 -13.05
CA LEU A 77 7.95 -12.39 -12.60
C LEU A 77 8.88 -11.95 -13.73
N ALA A 78 8.61 -12.41 -14.96
CA ALA A 78 9.35 -11.98 -16.13
C ALA A 78 9.10 -10.49 -16.42
N ASP A 79 7.84 -10.04 -16.41
CA ASP A 79 7.51 -8.64 -16.66
C ASP A 79 8.24 -7.70 -15.70
N LEU A 80 8.25 -8.02 -14.39
CA LEU A 80 8.99 -7.24 -13.38
C LEU A 80 10.50 -7.21 -13.66
N ARG A 81 11.09 -8.35 -14.03
CA ARG A 81 12.52 -8.41 -14.36
C ARG A 81 12.84 -7.55 -15.57
N TYR A 82 12.08 -7.67 -16.66
CA TYR A 82 12.33 -6.88 -17.86
C TYR A 82 12.05 -5.39 -17.65
N ALA A 83 11.04 -5.05 -16.85
CA ALA A 83 10.76 -3.68 -16.43
C ALA A 83 11.96 -3.04 -15.70
N SER A 84 12.72 -3.83 -14.93
CA SER A 84 13.96 -3.37 -14.29
C SER A 84 15.17 -3.28 -15.23
N GLY A 85 15.04 -3.78 -16.48
CA GLY A 85 16.10 -3.80 -17.49
C GLY A 85 17.11 -4.94 -17.33
N LEU A 86 16.80 -5.96 -16.52
CA LEU A 86 17.75 -7.02 -16.18
C LEU A 86 17.54 -8.31 -16.99
N THR A 87 18.62 -8.98 -17.36
CA THR A 87 18.59 -10.36 -17.87
C THR A 87 18.52 -11.37 -16.72
N ALA A 88 18.13 -12.62 -17.01
CA ALA A 88 18.12 -13.68 -16.00
C ALA A 88 19.54 -13.97 -15.47
N GLU A 89 20.57 -13.84 -16.32
CA GLU A 89 21.99 -13.93 -15.97
C GLU A 89 22.40 -12.86 -14.98
N GLN A 90 22.02 -11.60 -15.23
CA GLN A 90 22.32 -10.49 -14.33
C GLN A 90 21.63 -10.66 -12.98
N VAL A 91 20.36 -11.09 -12.98
CA VAL A 91 19.62 -11.38 -11.75
C VAL A 91 20.31 -12.49 -10.96
N ALA A 92 20.63 -13.61 -11.60
CA ALA A 92 21.32 -14.72 -10.95
C ALA A 92 22.69 -14.32 -10.41
N SER A 93 23.46 -13.54 -11.16
CA SER A 93 24.77 -13.03 -10.72
C SER A 93 24.66 -12.18 -9.45
N ARG A 94 23.69 -11.26 -9.40
CA ARG A 94 23.48 -10.40 -8.23
C ARG A 94 22.96 -11.18 -7.03
N LEU A 95 22.04 -12.12 -7.25
CA LEU A 95 21.48 -12.94 -6.17
C LEU A 95 22.49 -13.93 -5.57
N ARG A 96 23.43 -14.48 -6.35
CA ARG A 96 24.50 -15.36 -5.84
C ARG A 96 25.36 -14.70 -4.74
N GLY A 97 25.44 -13.37 -4.73
CA GLY A 97 26.09 -12.61 -3.67
C GLY A 97 25.32 -12.55 -2.35
N THR A 98 24.02 -12.87 -2.33
CA THR A 98 23.13 -12.76 -1.16
C THR A 98 23.00 -14.09 -0.41
N PRO A 99 22.70 -14.08 0.92
CA PRO A 99 22.44 -15.32 1.66
C PRO A 99 21.33 -16.17 1.03
N ALA A 100 20.20 -15.56 0.66
CA ALA A 100 19.08 -16.25 0.04
C ALA A 100 19.44 -16.92 -1.30
N GLY A 101 20.24 -16.24 -2.13
CA GLY A 101 20.65 -16.79 -3.42
C GLY A 101 21.68 -17.91 -3.30
N ARG A 102 22.54 -17.89 -2.28
CA ARG A 102 23.46 -18.99 -1.97
C ARG A 102 22.71 -20.22 -1.47
N ASP A 103 21.78 -20.05 -0.53
CA ASP A 103 20.94 -21.14 0.02
C ASP A 103 20.15 -21.89 -1.06
N LEU A 104 19.73 -21.16 -2.10
CA LEU A 104 18.94 -21.67 -3.21
C LEU A 104 19.79 -22.11 -4.41
N PHE A 105 21.11 -21.89 -4.35
CA PHE A 105 22.04 -22.08 -5.47
C PHE A 105 21.49 -21.44 -6.76
N VAL A 106 21.12 -20.16 -6.69
CA VAL A 106 20.46 -19.46 -7.80
C VAL A 106 21.38 -19.41 -9.03
N ASP A 107 20.83 -19.76 -10.18
CA ASP A 107 21.44 -19.59 -11.49
C ASP A 107 20.41 -19.08 -12.51
N ALA A 108 20.88 -18.70 -13.69
CA ALA A 108 20.01 -18.14 -14.73
C ALA A 108 18.96 -19.13 -15.25
N HIS A 109 19.26 -20.44 -15.23
CA HIS A 109 18.31 -21.48 -15.62
C HIS A 109 17.17 -21.57 -14.61
N LYS A 110 17.47 -21.56 -13.31
CA LYS A 110 16.46 -21.56 -12.23
C LYS A 110 15.57 -20.33 -12.27
N ILE A 111 16.12 -19.14 -12.50
CA ILE A 111 15.31 -17.91 -12.69
C ILE A 111 14.37 -18.06 -13.88
N ARG A 112 14.88 -18.56 -15.03
CA ARG A 112 14.05 -18.80 -16.21
C ARG A 112 12.97 -19.86 -16.01
N SER A 113 13.27 -20.90 -15.23
CA SER A 113 12.32 -21.97 -14.91
C SER A 113 11.24 -21.45 -13.97
N LEU A 114 11.62 -20.65 -12.97
CA LEU A 114 10.70 -19.94 -12.08
C LEU A 114 9.69 -19.10 -12.89
N GLU A 115 10.19 -18.27 -13.80
CA GLU A 115 9.41 -17.37 -14.65
C GLU A 115 8.48 -18.07 -15.66
N ARG A 116 8.76 -19.34 -15.98
CA ARG A 116 8.00 -20.12 -16.98
C ARG A 116 7.05 -21.14 -16.36
N ASN A 117 6.80 -21.03 -15.05
CA ASN A 117 6.06 -22.04 -14.31
C ASN A 117 6.63 -23.47 -14.49
N ARG A 118 7.97 -23.58 -14.65
CA ARG A 118 8.65 -24.88 -14.73
C ARG A 118 9.17 -25.27 -13.35
N ARG A 119 9.37 -26.57 -13.15
CA ARG A 119 9.98 -27.08 -11.92
C ARG A 119 11.38 -26.48 -11.73
N VAL A 120 11.63 -25.93 -10.55
CA VAL A 120 12.97 -25.44 -10.14
C VAL A 120 13.63 -26.53 -9.30
N SER A 121 14.89 -26.83 -9.59
CA SER A 121 15.64 -27.88 -8.88
C SER A 121 16.17 -27.39 -7.53
N GLY A 122 16.16 -28.29 -6.54
CA GLY A 122 16.72 -28.06 -5.20
C GLY A 122 15.66 -28.11 -4.09
N TRP A 123 15.98 -28.78 -2.98
CA TRP A 123 15.05 -28.97 -1.86
C TRP A 123 14.60 -27.64 -1.22
N ASN A 124 15.53 -26.69 -1.05
CA ASN A 124 15.22 -25.38 -0.45
C ASN A 124 14.24 -24.53 -1.29
N TRP A 125 14.09 -24.79 -2.60
CA TRP A 125 13.08 -24.12 -3.42
C TRP A 125 11.64 -24.53 -3.06
N ARG A 126 11.46 -25.65 -2.36
CA ARG A 126 10.16 -26.11 -1.86
C ARG A 126 9.80 -25.53 -0.50
N LYS A 127 10.73 -24.83 0.17
CA LYS A 127 10.52 -24.24 1.49
C LYS A 127 10.02 -22.79 1.32
N PRO A 128 8.78 -22.47 1.73
CA PRO A 128 8.23 -21.12 1.60
C PRO A 128 9.09 -20.05 2.25
N GLU A 129 9.79 -20.37 3.34
CA GLU A 129 10.65 -19.44 4.07
C GLU A 129 11.91 -19.06 3.26
N CYS A 130 12.47 -20.02 2.51
CA CYS A 130 13.62 -19.77 1.64
C CYS A 130 13.21 -18.93 0.43
N THR A 131 12.07 -19.24 -0.20
CA THR A 131 11.55 -18.46 -1.32
C THR A 131 11.09 -17.06 -0.88
N GLY A 132 10.63 -16.91 0.37
CA GLY A 132 10.27 -15.61 0.94
C GLY A 132 11.47 -14.68 1.15
N ARG A 133 12.61 -15.21 1.61
CA ARG A 133 13.87 -14.44 1.65
C ARG A 133 14.31 -14.03 0.24
N LEU A 134 14.21 -14.93 -0.73
CA LEU A 134 14.50 -14.62 -2.14
C LEU A 134 13.58 -13.52 -2.67
N LEU A 135 12.29 -13.56 -2.35
CA LEU A 135 11.30 -12.59 -2.79
C LEU A 135 11.67 -11.16 -2.34
N GLN A 136 12.15 -10.97 -1.11
CA GLN A 136 12.64 -9.67 -0.64
C GLN A 136 13.84 -9.17 -1.46
N GLN A 137 14.78 -10.06 -1.80
CA GLN A 137 15.94 -9.72 -2.62
C GLN A 137 15.53 -9.37 -4.06
N LEU A 138 14.58 -10.11 -4.64
CA LEU A 138 14.01 -9.80 -5.95
C LEU A 138 13.29 -8.45 -5.96
N ALA A 139 12.53 -8.13 -4.91
CA ALA A 139 11.84 -6.84 -4.79
C ALA A 139 12.83 -5.66 -4.77
N ALA A 140 13.91 -5.78 -3.98
CA ALA A 140 14.98 -4.80 -3.96
C ALA A 140 15.67 -4.68 -5.33
N LEU A 141 15.94 -5.82 -5.97
CA LEU A 141 16.63 -5.88 -7.26
C LEU A 141 15.83 -5.27 -8.41
N TYR A 142 14.50 -5.47 -8.39
CA TYR A 142 13.58 -4.96 -9.39
C TYR A 142 13.09 -3.55 -9.09
N GLU A 143 13.50 -2.96 -7.96
CA GLU A 143 13.10 -1.61 -7.53
C GLU A 143 11.56 -1.49 -7.37
N VAL A 144 10.90 -2.55 -6.91
CA VAL A 144 9.44 -2.60 -6.69
C VAL A 144 9.09 -3.06 -5.27
N PRO A 145 7.90 -2.71 -4.75
CA PRO A 145 7.45 -3.20 -3.46
C PRO A 145 7.33 -4.72 -3.44
N VAL A 146 7.67 -5.32 -2.29
CA VAL A 146 7.59 -6.77 -2.03
C VAL A 146 6.26 -7.39 -2.48
N ARG A 147 5.13 -6.69 -2.25
CA ARG A 147 3.80 -7.17 -2.68
C ARG A 147 3.69 -7.42 -4.18
N MET A 148 4.37 -6.64 -5.03
CA MET A 148 4.32 -6.82 -6.48
C MET A 148 5.03 -8.10 -6.89
N VAL A 149 6.15 -8.42 -6.26
CA VAL A 149 6.84 -9.69 -6.51
C VAL A 149 6.03 -10.87 -5.99
N MET A 150 5.33 -10.71 -4.85
CA MET A 150 4.38 -11.72 -4.35
C MET A 150 3.25 -11.97 -5.34
N ASP A 151 2.56 -10.91 -5.79
CA ASP A 151 1.46 -11.01 -6.75
C ASP A 151 1.93 -11.63 -8.06
N ALA A 152 3.08 -11.19 -8.58
CA ALA A 152 3.69 -11.74 -9.77
C ALA A 152 4.08 -13.21 -9.59
N TRP A 153 4.59 -13.60 -8.42
CA TRP A 153 4.92 -14.99 -8.12
C TRP A 153 3.68 -15.86 -8.16
N MET A 154 2.64 -15.50 -7.40
CA MET A 154 1.38 -16.24 -7.35
C MET A 154 0.73 -16.36 -8.74
N ARG A 155 0.73 -15.26 -9.51
CA ARG A 155 0.25 -15.25 -10.90
C ARG A 155 1.08 -16.14 -11.82
N THR A 156 2.40 -16.13 -11.69
CA THR A 156 3.31 -16.92 -12.54
C THR A 156 3.24 -18.41 -12.16
N ARG A 157 2.98 -18.71 -10.89
CA ARG A 157 3.07 -20.05 -10.28
C ARG A 157 1.82 -20.32 -9.43
N PRO A 158 0.64 -20.49 -10.06
CA PRO A 158 -0.62 -20.60 -9.34
C PRO A 158 -0.75 -21.86 -8.48
N SER A 159 0.02 -22.90 -8.78
CA SER A 159 0.02 -24.18 -8.05
C SER A 159 1.07 -24.27 -6.93
N ASP A 160 1.97 -23.29 -6.83
CA ASP A 160 2.99 -23.27 -5.78
C ASP A 160 2.40 -22.67 -4.50
N GLU A 161 2.87 -23.15 -3.35
CA GLU A 161 2.64 -22.45 -2.08
C GLU A 161 3.28 -21.05 -2.15
N PRO A 162 2.56 -19.98 -1.77
CA PRO A 162 3.12 -18.63 -1.79
C PRO A 162 4.36 -18.51 -0.90
N PRO A 163 5.40 -17.76 -1.34
CA PRO A 163 6.57 -17.52 -0.51
C PRO A 163 6.21 -16.89 0.84
N ARG A 164 6.76 -17.42 1.94
CA ARG A 164 6.52 -16.89 3.29
C ARG A 164 7.58 -15.86 3.63
N LEU A 165 7.18 -14.59 3.64
CA LEU A 165 8.09 -13.51 4.03
C LEU A 165 8.61 -13.77 5.45
N PRO A 166 9.90 -13.49 5.72
CA PRO A 166 10.42 -13.59 7.07
C PRO A 166 9.63 -12.66 7.99
N GLU A 167 9.25 -13.20 9.15
CA GLU A 167 8.58 -12.40 10.16
C GLU A 167 9.47 -11.22 10.52
N ARG A 168 8.87 -10.02 10.56
CA ARG A 168 9.56 -8.90 11.19
C ARG A 168 9.63 -9.24 12.67
N GLU A 169 10.84 -9.46 13.17
CA GLU A 169 11.10 -9.49 14.61
C GLU A 169 10.39 -8.28 15.23
N ARG A 170 9.46 -8.56 16.15
CA ARG A 170 8.71 -7.54 16.87
C ARG A 170 9.68 -6.88 17.85
N HIS A 171 10.46 -5.94 17.33
CA HIS A 171 11.27 -5.10 18.18
C HIS A 171 10.32 -4.24 19.01
N GLY A 172 10.61 -4.12 20.31
CA GLY A 172 9.95 -3.17 21.18
C GLY A 172 10.08 -1.73 20.64
N PRO A 173 9.42 -0.74 21.29
CA PRO A 173 9.58 0.64 20.89
C PRO A 173 11.08 1.01 20.81
N PRO A 174 11.51 1.77 19.79
CA PRO A 174 12.91 2.15 19.65
C PRO A 174 13.42 2.81 20.93
N ALA A 175 14.67 2.54 21.32
CA ALA A 175 15.27 3.12 22.54
C ALA A 175 15.15 4.66 22.57
N SER A 176 15.25 5.33 21.42
CA SER A 176 15.06 6.77 21.29
C SER A 176 13.67 7.26 21.72
N VAL A 177 12.63 6.45 21.53
CA VAL A 177 11.25 6.74 21.93
C VAL A 177 11.09 6.53 23.44
N ILE A 178 11.68 5.46 23.98
CA ILE A 178 11.70 5.19 25.43
C ILE A 178 12.41 6.34 26.17
N ASN A 179 13.62 6.69 25.74
CA ASN A 179 14.38 7.79 26.31
C ASN A 179 13.63 9.13 26.22
N SER A 180 12.88 9.35 25.13
CA SER A 180 12.06 10.57 24.98
C SER A 180 10.93 10.64 26.01
N TRP A 181 10.36 9.50 26.40
CA TRP A 181 9.33 9.42 27.45
C TRP A 181 9.94 9.57 28.84
N GLU A 182 11.07 8.91 29.10
CA GLU A 182 11.78 9.00 30.38
C GLU A 182 12.26 10.43 30.68
N ALA A 183 12.64 11.20 29.65
CA ALA A 183 13.01 12.61 29.79
C ALA A 183 11.84 13.54 30.15
N LEU A 184 10.58 13.10 30.00
CA LEU A 184 9.42 13.89 30.42
C LEU A 184 9.27 13.84 31.94
N ASN A 185 8.91 14.98 32.54
CA ASN A 185 8.49 15.00 33.94
C ASN A 185 7.09 14.36 34.10
N ASP A 186 6.72 14.02 35.34
CA ASP A 186 5.47 13.31 35.62
C ASP A 186 4.23 14.06 35.10
N ARG A 187 4.21 15.39 35.24
CA ARG A 187 3.15 16.24 34.70
C ARG A 187 3.03 16.14 33.17
N GLN A 188 4.15 16.19 32.46
CA GLN A 188 4.19 16.05 31.00
C GLN A 188 3.75 14.66 30.54
N ARG A 189 4.15 13.61 31.28
CA ARG A 189 3.73 12.22 31.01
C ARG A 189 2.22 12.07 31.14
N VAL A 190 1.62 12.59 32.22
CA VAL A 190 0.16 12.59 32.41
C VAL A 190 -0.55 13.35 31.28
N TYR A 191 -0.07 14.56 30.92
CA TYR A 191 -0.66 15.33 29.83
C TYR A 191 -0.62 14.57 28.50
N LEU A 192 0.54 14.03 28.14
CA LEU A 192 0.69 13.33 26.88
C LEU A 192 -0.14 12.03 26.84
N GLY A 193 -0.22 11.30 27.95
CA GLY A 193 -1.04 10.10 28.09
C GLY A 193 -2.54 10.39 27.97
N GLU A 194 -3.04 11.43 28.65
CA GLU A 194 -4.46 11.80 28.55
C GLU A 194 -4.83 12.32 27.16
N ILE A 195 -3.94 13.06 26.49
CA ILE A 195 -4.15 13.47 25.10
C ILE A 195 -4.20 12.26 24.15
N LEU A 196 -3.30 11.28 24.32
CA LEU A 196 -3.36 10.03 23.53
C LEU A 196 -4.70 9.32 23.73
N ARG A 197 -5.14 9.18 24.99
CA ARG A 197 -6.39 8.50 25.33
C ARG A 197 -7.60 9.19 24.72
N ASP A 198 -7.59 10.51 24.70
CA ASP A 198 -8.64 11.35 24.12
C ASP A 198 -8.68 11.30 22.59
N ASP A 199 -7.51 11.27 21.93
CA ASP A 199 -7.39 11.03 20.47
C ASP A 199 -7.98 9.67 20.08
N ARG A 200 -7.68 8.61 20.83
CA ARG A 200 -8.19 7.26 20.56
C ARG A 200 -9.70 7.14 20.79
N MET A 201 -10.24 7.77 21.82
CA MET A 201 -11.68 7.81 22.04
C MET A 201 -12.40 8.54 20.92
N THR A 202 -11.87 9.70 20.51
CA THR A 202 -12.42 10.46 19.39
C THR A 202 -12.35 9.63 18.10
N GLU A 203 -11.26 8.92 17.86
CA GLU A 203 -11.15 8.00 16.72
C GLU A 203 -12.21 6.89 16.74
N ALA A 204 -12.49 6.29 17.91
CA ALA A 204 -13.56 5.32 18.08
C ALA A 204 -14.96 5.92 17.85
N GLU A 205 -15.23 7.12 18.38
CA GLU A 205 -16.48 7.85 18.14
C GLU A 205 -16.68 8.15 16.65
N MET A 206 -15.64 8.61 15.95
CA MET A 206 -15.69 8.88 14.52
C MET A 206 -15.87 7.60 13.70
N TRP A 207 -15.28 6.49 14.14
CA TRP A 207 -15.52 5.18 13.56
C TRP A 207 -16.99 4.77 13.72
N MET A 208 -17.57 4.87 14.92
CA MET A 208 -18.99 4.57 15.17
C MET A 208 -19.93 5.44 14.33
N ARG A 209 -19.64 6.74 14.21
CA ARG A 209 -20.42 7.64 13.36
C ARG A 209 -20.40 7.22 11.89
N ARG A 210 -19.25 6.79 11.36
CA ARG A 210 -19.15 6.29 9.99
C ARG A 210 -19.93 4.99 9.78
N GLN A 211 -19.89 4.07 10.75
CA GLN A 211 -20.68 2.84 10.71
C GLN A 211 -22.18 3.15 10.65
N ASN A 212 -22.62 4.20 11.35
CA ASN A 212 -24.01 4.66 11.35
C ASN A 212 -24.34 5.65 10.23
N HIS A 213 -23.52 5.71 9.17
CA HIS A 213 -23.71 6.60 8.01
C HIS A 213 -23.84 8.11 8.33
N VAL A 214 -23.33 8.54 9.48
CA VAL A 214 -23.30 9.96 9.86
C VAL A 214 -22.10 10.64 9.20
N THR A 215 -22.29 11.83 8.63
CA THR A 215 -21.22 12.63 8.05
C THR A 215 -20.17 12.96 9.11
N VAL A 216 -18.90 12.63 8.82
CA VAL A 216 -17.77 12.87 9.71
C VAL A 216 -16.79 13.85 9.06
N PRO A 217 -16.31 14.88 9.80
CA PRO A 217 -15.30 15.79 9.27
C PRO A 217 -13.99 15.07 8.90
N PRO A 218 -13.11 15.68 8.10
CA PRO A 218 -11.78 15.14 7.82
C PRO A 218 -10.96 14.93 9.10
N ALA A 219 -10.08 13.92 9.10
CA ALA A 219 -9.23 13.57 10.26
C ALA A 219 -8.42 14.74 10.82
N ARG A 220 -7.94 15.63 9.95
CA ARG A 220 -7.20 16.84 10.35
C ARG A 220 -8.02 17.82 11.21
N GLN A 221 -9.35 17.75 11.16
CA GLN A 221 -10.24 18.63 11.92
C GLN A 221 -10.61 17.99 13.25
N TRP A 222 -11.15 16.78 13.25
CA TRP A 222 -11.58 16.15 14.52
C TRP A 222 -10.43 15.67 15.41
N ARG A 223 -9.20 15.54 14.88
CA ARG A 223 -8.00 15.28 15.71
C ARG A 223 -7.50 16.50 16.45
N GLN A 224 -8.08 17.68 16.22
CA GLN A 224 -7.83 18.87 17.02
C GLN A 224 -8.78 18.84 18.22
N LEU A 225 -8.26 18.42 19.37
CA LEU A 225 -9.05 18.16 20.57
C LEU A 225 -9.20 19.43 21.40
N PRO A 226 -10.43 19.82 21.81
CA PRO A 226 -10.65 20.94 22.71
C PRO A 226 -9.91 20.75 24.03
N PHE A 227 -8.93 21.62 24.29
CA PHE A 227 -8.20 21.64 25.55
C PHE A 227 -8.84 22.60 26.54
N ALA A 228 -9.07 23.86 26.17
CA ALA A 228 -9.65 24.87 27.04
C ALA A 228 -10.44 25.92 26.25
N LEU A 229 -11.44 26.52 26.89
CA LEU A 229 -12.20 27.67 26.43
C LEU A 229 -11.81 28.87 27.30
N ASP A 230 -11.52 30.01 26.69
CA ASP A 230 -11.06 31.24 27.36
C ASP A 230 -12.24 32.06 27.89
N ALA A 231 -12.97 31.46 28.85
CA ALA A 231 -14.12 32.05 29.53
C ALA A 231 -14.29 31.41 30.92
N PRO A 232 -15.06 32.04 31.84
CA PRO A 232 -15.30 31.50 33.17
C PRO A 232 -15.84 30.08 33.14
N ILE A 233 -15.28 29.21 33.99
CA ILE A 233 -15.55 27.76 33.97
C ILE A 233 -16.98 27.42 34.38
N GLU A 234 -17.64 28.33 35.09
CA GLU A 234 -19.04 28.29 35.46
C GLU A 234 -19.95 28.43 34.23
N VAL A 235 -19.47 29.11 33.19
CA VAL A 235 -20.21 29.38 31.95
C VAL A 235 -19.93 28.29 30.91
N VAL A 236 -18.65 27.97 30.67
CA VAL A 236 -18.24 27.07 29.57
C VAL A 236 -17.98 25.63 30.01
N GLY A 237 -17.95 25.37 31.31
CA GLY A 237 -17.63 24.06 31.86
C GLY A 237 -16.18 23.65 31.61
N ARG A 238 -15.89 22.37 31.87
CA ARG A 238 -14.57 21.76 31.62
C ARG A 238 -14.62 20.88 30.38
N THR A 239 -13.62 21.00 29.53
CA THR A 239 -13.40 20.03 28.45
C THR A 239 -13.10 18.64 29.00
N ARG A 240 -13.26 17.61 28.16
CA ARG A 240 -12.94 16.22 28.51
C ARG A 240 -11.49 16.06 28.98
N LEU A 241 -10.55 16.76 28.34
CA LEU A 241 -9.15 16.79 28.74
C LEU A 241 -8.96 17.49 30.10
N GLN A 242 -9.59 18.64 30.34
CA GLN A 242 -9.51 19.33 31.64
C GLN A 242 -10.05 18.48 32.78
N GLN A 243 -11.17 17.77 32.56
CA GLN A 243 -11.74 16.86 33.56
C GLN A 243 -10.78 15.72 33.89
N ARG A 244 -10.18 15.10 32.87
CA ARG A 244 -9.22 14.00 33.04
C ARG A 244 -7.95 14.41 33.76
N LEU A 245 -7.36 15.54 33.36
CA LEU A 245 -6.17 16.07 34.01
C LEU A 245 -6.45 16.43 35.48
N ARG A 246 -7.65 16.90 35.78
CA ARG A 246 -8.11 17.10 37.16
C ARG A 246 -8.21 15.80 37.94
N THR A 247 -8.85 14.79 37.38
CA THR A 247 -8.94 13.46 38.02
C THR A 247 -7.57 12.85 38.25
N ALA A 248 -6.61 13.09 37.35
CA ALA A 248 -5.22 12.67 37.49
C ALA A 248 -4.39 13.52 38.47
N GLY A 249 -4.99 14.51 39.14
CA GLY A 249 -4.32 15.36 40.13
C GLY A 249 -3.42 16.46 39.53
N VAL A 250 -3.54 16.75 38.24
CA VAL A 250 -2.68 17.69 37.50
C VAL A 250 -3.45 18.92 37.00
N HIS A 251 -4.61 19.22 37.59
CA HIS A 251 -5.31 20.49 37.32
C HIS A 251 -4.73 21.65 38.13
N ASP A 252 -4.73 22.82 37.50
CA ASP A 252 -4.26 24.14 37.97
C ASP A 252 -2.79 24.50 37.65
N GLN A 253 -2.47 25.78 37.90
CA GLN A 253 -1.44 26.66 37.30
C GLN A 253 -0.33 25.98 36.45
N GLY A 254 -0.09 26.55 35.27
CA GLY A 254 1.01 26.12 34.40
C GLY A 254 0.63 25.16 33.26
N ALA A 255 -0.67 24.91 33.01
CA ALA A 255 -1.14 24.14 31.84
C ALA A 255 -0.54 24.67 30.52
N GLY A 256 -0.53 25.99 30.32
CA GLY A 256 0.10 26.60 29.14
C GLY A 256 1.61 26.37 29.06
N ALA A 257 2.33 26.28 30.18
CA ALA A 257 3.75 25.95 30.19
C ALA A 257 3.99 24.47 29.82
N THR A 258 3.17 23.56 30.34
CA THR A 258 3.23 22.13 29.97
C THR A 258 2.95 21.91 28.49
N LEU A 259 1.89 22.54 27.94
CA LEU A 259 1.57 22.46 26.51
C LEU A 259 2.69 23.01 25.63
N ARG A 260 3.22 24.21 25.94
CA ARG A 260 4.36 24.79 25.20
C ARG A 260 5.59 23.88 25.24
N SER A 261 5.86 23.23 26.38
CA SER A 261 6.98 22.30 26.49
C SER A 261 6.78 21.06 25.62
N LEU A 262 5.60 20.45 25.65
CA LEU A 262 5.29 19.27 24.83
C LEU A 262 5.31 19.61 23.33
N GLU A 263 4.85 20.81 22.96
CA GLU A 263 4.91 21.32 21.59
C GLU A 263 6.36 21.54 21.12
N ARG A 264 7.20 22.16 21.95
CA ARG A 264 8.64 22.34 21.66
C ARG A 264 9.38 21.02 21.46
N LEU A 265 8.97 19.97 22.17
CA LEU A 265 9.49 18.61 22.00
C LEU A 265 8.92 17.89 20.75
N GLY A 266 8.02 18.53 20.00
CA GLY A 266 7.36 17.99 18.82
C GLY A 266 6.38 16.86 19.12
N LEU A 267 5.91 16.75 20.36
CA LEU A 267 5.01 15.67 20.81
C LEU A 267 3.53 16.02 20.57
N ILE A 268 3.20 17.30 20.62
CA ILE A 268 1.88 17.83 20.28
C ILE A 268 2.01 19.05 19.36
N LYS A 269 0.88 19.49 18.79
CA LYS A 269 0.69 20.81 18.21
C LYS A 269 -0.42 21.51 18.99
N VAL A 270 -0.28 22.82 19.18
CA VAL A 270 -1.30 23.67 19.79
C VAL A 270 -1.84 24.63 18.73
N ALA A 271 -3.16 24.72 18.63
CA ALA A 271 -3.85 25.67 17.77
C ALA A 271 -4.86 26.48 18.59
N ARG A 272 -5.30 27.61 18.05
CA ARG A 272 -6.39 28.42 18.61
C ARG A 272 -7.40 28.75 17.53
N ASP A 273 -8.67 28.68 17.88
CA ASP A 273 -9.79 29.13 17.08
C ASP A 273 -10.85 29.83 17.94
N ARG A 274 -11.94 30.27 17.33
CA ARG A 274 -13.10 30.86 18.00
C ARG A 274 -14.31 29.96 17.84
N VAL A 275 -15.12 29.89 18.89
CA VAL A 275 -16.35 29.11 18.89
C VAL A 275 -17.43 29.87 19.65
N GLU A 276 -18.63 29.87 19.07
CA GLU A 276 -19.83 30.36 19.75
C GLU A 276 -20.27 29.36 20.84
N VAL A 277 -20.34 29.84 22.08
CA VAL A 277 -20.81 29.06 23.22
C VAL A 277 -22.15 29.64 23.70
N PRO A 278 -23.21 28.83 23.80
CA PRO A 278 -24.50 29.27 24.32
C PRO A 278 -24.34 29.95 25.69
N GLY A 279 -24.78 31.20 25.80
CA GLY A 279 -24.71 31.99 27.04
C GLY A 279 -23.38 32.71 27.30
N ALA A 280 -22.30 32.38 26.59
CA ALA A 280 -21.00 33.07 26.70
C ALA A 280 -20.67 33.94 25.47
N GLY A 281 -21.33 33.70 24.34
CA GLY A 281 -21.00 34.32 23.06
C GLY A 281 -19.76 33.68 22.42
N GLU A 282 -19.05 34.45 21.61
CA GLU A 282 -17.81 34.02 20.95
C GLU A 282 -16.65 33.93 21.96
N VAL A 283 -16.07 32.73 22.07
CA VAL A 283 -14.98 32.44 23.02
C VAL A 283 -13.78 31.87 22.27
N ASP A 284 -12.58 32.33 22.61
CA ASP A 284 -11.34 31.74 22.11
C ASP A 284 -11.14 30.33 22.69
N ARG A 285 -10.83 29.35 21.85
CA ARG A 285 -10.63 27.96 22.22
C ARG A 285 -9.22 27.52 21.89
N THR A 286 -8.56 26.88 22.86
CA THR A 286 -7.27 26.20 22.66
C THR A 286 -7.51 24.74 22.27
N LEU A 287 -6.88 24.32 21.18
CA LEU A 287 -6.93 22.99 20.61
C LEU A 287 -5.57 22.31 20.70
N VAL A 288 -5.56 20.99 20.92
CA VAL A 288 -4.33 20.18 20.91
C VAL A 288 -4.45 19.00 19.95
N GLU A 289 -3.38 18.73 19.20
CA GLU A 289 -3.27 17.57 18.32
C GLU A 289 -2.00 16.77 18.69
N ILE A 290 -2.14 15.48 18.99
CA ILE A 290 -0.97 14.63 19.24
C ILE A 290 -0.26 14.24 17.93
N THR A 291 1.04 14.48 17.87
CA THR A 291 1.82 14.15 16.67
C THR A 291 2.04 12.64 16.56
N ARG A 292 2.51 12.16 15.39
CA ARG A 292 2.94 10.77 15.23
C ARG A 292 4.06 10.40 16.23
N ARG A 293 4.99 11.33 16.48
CA ARG A 293 6.07 11.17 17.46
C ARG A 293 5.51 11.15 18.89
N GLY A 294 4.56 12.03 19.20
CA GLY A 294 3.85 12.06 20.48
C GLY A 294 3.12 10.75 20.77
N ARG A 295 2.39 10.21 19.80
CA ARG A 295 1.71 8.91 19.93
C ARG A 295 2.68 7.77 20.20
N ALA A 296 3.79 7.72 19.47
CA ALA A 296 4.81 6.70 19.67
C ALA A 296 5.44 6.80 21.09
N CYS A 297 5.77 8.02 21.52
CA CYS A 297 6.33 8.31 22.84
C CYS A 297 5.36 7.89 23.97
N ALA A 298 4.11 8.33 23.89
CA ALA A 298 3.07 8.02 24.86
C ALA A 298 2.80 6.51 24.97
N ARG A 299 2.65 5.81 23.84
CA ARG A 299 2.41 4.36 23.84
C ARG A 299 3.57 3.58 24.44
N ALA A 300 4.80 3.94 24.06
CA ALA A 300 6.00 3.30 24.60
C ALA A 300 6.06 3.45 26.13
N GLY A 301 5.78 4.66 26.62
CA GLY A 301 5.80 4.96 28.05
C GLY A 301 4.66 4.35 28.88
N LEU A 302 3.48 4.21 28.28
CA LEU A 302 2.31 3.59 28.92
C LEU A 302 2.30 2.07 28.78
N GLY A 303 3.29 1.47 28.12
CA GLY A 303 3.32 0.03 27.82
C GLY A 303 2.23 -0.40 26.85
N GLU A 304 1.63 0.53 26.09
CA GLU A 304 0.64 0.18 25.09
C GLU A 304 1.31 -0.49 23.88
N PRO A 305 0.77 -1.62 23.37
CA PRO A 305 1.35 -2.29 22.22
C PRO A 305 1.35 -1.37 21.01
N ALA A 306 2.34 -1.48 20.14
CA ALA A 306 2.37 -0.76 18.87
C ALA A 306 1.21 -1.20 17.96
N GLU A 307 0.77 -0.32 17.06
CA GLU A 307 -0.19 -0.70 16.03
C GLU A 307 0.46 -1.75 15.14
N VAL A 308 -0.18 -2.92 15.04
CA VAL A 308 0.29 -4.00 14.19
C VAL A 308 0.12 -3.54 12.75
N ALA A 309 1.22 -3.18 12.10
CA ALA A 309 1.19 -2.84 10.68
C ALA A 309 0.84 -4.10 9.89
N THR A 310 -0.19 -4.01 9.04
CA THR A 310 -0.52 -5.06 8.07
C THR A 310 0.75 -5.42 7.28
N PRO A 311 1.13 -6.72 7.20
CA PRO A 311 2.25 -7.15 6.38
C PRO A 311 2.12 -6.61 4.95
N ALA A 312 3.23 -6.18 4.34
CA ALA A 312 3.19 -5.41 3.10
C ALA A 312 2.50 -6.12 1.91
N HIS A 313 2.47 -7.45 1.90
CA HIS A 313 1.84 -8.29 0.89
C HIS A 313 0.35 -8.56 1.15
N LEU A 314 -0.16 -8.19 2.32
CA LEU A 314 -1.56 -8.34 2.71
C LEU A 314 -2.32 -7.02 2.52
N LEU A 315 -3.64 -7.12 2.54
CA LEU A 315 -4.59 -6.03 2.36
C LEU A 315 -4.98 -5.44 3.71
N SER A 316 -5.28 -4.14 3.73
CA SER A 316 -5.98 -3.55 4.88
C SER A 316 -7.36 -4.19 5.05
N GLU A 317 -7.94 -4.11 6.25
CA GLU A 317 -9.28 -4.64 6.55
C GLU A 317 -10.33 -4.20 5.52
N TRP A 318 -10.34 -2.91 5.18
CA TRP A 318 -11.25 -2.38 4.17
C TRP A 318 -11.06 -3.02 2.78
N LEU A 319 -9.82 -3.11 2.28
CA LEU A 319 -9.56 -3.70 0.97
C LEU A 319 -9.81 -5.21 0.96
N TRP A 320 -9.58 -5.89 2.09
CA TRP A 320 -9.90 -7.29 2.28
C TRP A 320 -11.41 -7.53 2.20
N GLY A 321 -12.22 -6.74 2.93
CA GLY A 321 -13.68 -6.82 2.87
C GLY A 321 -14.23 -6.54 1.47
N VAL A 322 -13.65 -5.58 0.75
CA VAL A 322 -14.04 -5.33 -0.66
C VAL A 322 -13.72 -6.52 -1.56
N LEU A 323 -12.54 -7.14 -1.41
CA LEU A 323 -12.17 -8.31 -2.19
C LEU A 323 -13.10 -9.50 -1.92
N LEU A 324 -13.41 -9.78 -0.64
CA LEU A 324 -14.37 -10.81 -0.26
C LEU A 324 -15.75 -10.55 -0.85
N ARG A 325 -16.26 -9.31 -0.74
CA ARG A 325 -17.56 -8.94 -1.32
C ARG A 325 -17.63 -9.20 -2.83
N VAL A 326 -16.59 -8.85 -3.58
CA VAL A 326 -16.54 -9.11 -5.03
C VAL A 326 -16.43 -10.62 -5.31
N ALA A 327 -15.66 -11.37 -4.52
CA ALA A 327 -15.53 -12.82 -4.68
C ALA A 327 -16.84 -13.56 -4.37
N SER A 328 -17.59 -13.11 -3.35
CA SER A 328 -18.88 -13.69 -2.94
C SER A 328 -19.98 -13.49 -3.98
N ALA A 329 -19.88 -12.49 -4.86
CA ALA A 329 -20.80 -12.32 -5.98
C ALA A 329 -20.69 -13.43 -7.04
N GLY A 330 -19.66 -14.28 -6.96
CA GLY A 330 -19.53 -15.49 -7.76
C GLY A 330 -19.49 -15.22 -9.27
N PRO A 331 -20.08 -16.12 -10.09
CA PRO A 331 -20.05 -16.00 -11.54
C PRO A 331 -20.89 -14.84 -12.08
N GLU A 332 -21.93 -14.40 -11.36
CA GLU A 332 -22.77 -13.26 -11.76
C GLU A 332 -22.03 -11.92 -11.63
N GLY A 333 -21.14 -11.82 -10.64
CA GLY A 333 -20.34 -10.62 -10.39
C GLY A 333 -21.14 -9.48 -9.76
N LEU A 334 -20.40 -8.56 -9.14
CA LEU A 334 -20.96 -7.41 -8.45
C LEU A 334 -21.21 -6.27 -9.45
N HIS A 335 -22.37 -5.61 -9.43
CA HIS A 335 -22.64 -4.53 -10.39
C HIS A 335 -21.64 -3.38 -10.24
N GLU A 336 -21.27 -2.70 -11.34
CA GLU A 336 -20.24 -1.66 -11.33
C GLU A 336 -20.50 -0.56 -10.28
N SER A 337 -21.75 -0.13 -10.16
CA SER A 337 -22.17 0.93 -9.23
C SER A 337 -22.06 0.55 -7.75
N GLU A 338 -22.03 -0.76 -7.43
CA GLU A 338 -21.94 -1.24 -6.05
C GLU A 338 -20.49 -1.16 -5.52
N LEU A 339 -19.50 -1.12 -6.41
CA LEU A 339 -18.10 -0.90 -6.06
C LEU A 339 -17.78 0.61 -6.04
N THR A 340 -18.19 1.28 -4.96
CA THR A 340 -17.96 2.71 -4.80
C THR A 340 -16.57 3.05 -4.24
N GLY A 341 -16.13 4.28 -4.50
CA GLY A 341 -14.91 4.84 -3.90
C GLY A 341 -13.61 4.46 -4.62
N LYS A 342 -12.52 4.40 -3.85
CA LYS A 342 -11.15 4.30 -4.39
C LYS A 342 -10.64 2.86 -4.53
N SER A 343 -11.42 1.86 -4.13
CA SER A 343 -10.98 0.45 -4.06
C SER A 343 -10.49 -0.09 -5.41
N ARG A 344 -11.17 0.24 -6.52
CA ARG A 344 -10.75 -0.11 -7.88
C ARG A 344 -9.30 0.32 -8.20
N PHE A 345 -8.85 1.48 -7.72
CA PHE A 345 -7.48 1.93 -7.96
C PHE A 345 -6.41 1.08 -7.25
N TYR A 346 -6.81 0.29 -6.24
CA TYR A 346 -5.92 -0.59 -5.49
C TYR A 346 -6.07 -2.07 -5.89
N LEU A 347 -7.26 -2.50 -6.30
CA LEU A 347 -7.55 -3.91 -6.56
C LEU A 347 -7.76 -4.26 -8.04
N ALA A 348 -8.22 -3.34 -8.88
CA ALA A 348 -8.73 -3.70 -10.21
C ALA A 348 -7.65 -3.74 -11.29
N VAL A 349 -7.73 -4.73 -12.19
CA VAL A 349 -6.90 -4.81 -13.39
C VAL A 349 -7.02 -3.54 -14.24
N GLY A 350 -5.90 -3.06 -14.78
CA GLY A 350 -5.83 -1.88 -15.64
C GLY A 350 -5.73 -0.55 -14.90
N TYR A 351 -5.81 -0.55 -13.56
CA TYR A 351 -5.77 0.68 -12.77
C TYR A 351 -4.37 1.01 -12.25
N ARG A 352 -4.00 2.28 -12.38
CA ARG A 352 -2.81 2.88 -11.75
C ARG A 352 -3.18 4.26 -11.18
N PRO A 353 -3.04 4.51 -9.87
CA PRO A 353 -3.56 5.75 -9.25
C PRO A 353 -2.92 7.03 -9.80
N LYS A 354 -1.65 6.98 -10.19
CA LYS A 354 -0.86 8.07 -10.79
C LYS A 354 0.18 7.46 -11.74
N ARG A 355 0.64 8.19 -12.77
CA ARG A 355 1.63 7.69 -13.76
C ARG A 355 2.88 7.05 -13.14
N ARG A 356 3.38 7.60 -12.02
CA ARG A 356 4.56 7.10 -11.27
C ARG A 356 4.22 6.20 -10.07
N ALA A 357 2.94 5.98 -9.78
CA ALA A 357 2.56 5.08 -8.70
C ALA A 357 2.65 3.62 -9.18
N HIS A 358 2.90 2.71 -8.26
CA HIS A 358 2.77 1.29 -8.55
C HIS A 358 1.34 0.94 -8.96
N PRO A 359 1.17 -0.05 -9.86
CA PRO A 359 -0.15 -0.51 -10.28
C PRO A 359 -0.98 -1.03 -9.10
N SER A 360 -2.29 -1.13 -9.34
CA SER A 360 -3.19 -1.93 -8.53
C SER A 360 -2.72 -3.39 -8.46
N ARG A 361 -3.33 -4.19 -7.60
CA ARG A 361 -2.96 -5.60 -7.43
C ARG A 361 -3.51 -6.54 -8.51
N GLY A 362 -4.52 -6.08 -9.26
CA GLY A 362 -5.24 -6.90 -10.24
C GLY A 362 -5.89 -8.14 -9.64
N PHE A 363 -6.51 -7.97 -8.47
CA PHE A 363 -7.30 -9.00 -7.80
C PHE A 363 -8.73 -9.05 -8.29
N ILE A 364 -9.26 -7.95 -8.82
CA ILE A 364 -10.60 -7.88 -9.42
C ILE A 364 -10.50 -7.35 -10.85
N GLU A 365 -11.49 -7.65 -11.67
CA GLU A 365 -11.59 -7.14 -13.03
C GLU A 365 -13.03 -6.84 -13.40
N LEU A 366 -13.22 -5.88 -14.31
CA LEU A 366 -14.52 -5.48 -14.82
C LEU A 366 -14.78 -6.24 -16.12
N ARG A 367 -15.87 -6.99 -16.18
CA ARG A 367 -16.27 -7.75 -17.38
C ARG A 367 -17.61 -7.23 -17.90
N PRO A 368 -17.78 -7.11 -19.22
CA PRO A 368 -19.09 -6.79 -19.79
C PRO A 368 -20.02 -7.99 -19.66
N ARG A 369 -21.27 -7.74 -19.31
CA ARG A 369 -22.37 -8.68 -19.46
C ARG A 369 -23.09 -8.35 -20.76
N MET A 370 -23.05 -9.28 -21.70
CA MET A 370 -23.67 -9.09 -23.01
C MET A 370 -25.18 -9.37 -22.95
N ALA A 371 -25.94 -8.71 -23.81
CA ALA A 371 -27.33 -9.07 -24.08
C ALA A 371 -27.41 -10.45 -24.73
N PRO A 372 -28.55 -11.17 -24.64
CA PRO A 372 -28.74 -12.42 -25.35
C PRO A 372 -28.35 -12.28 -26.84
N GLY A 373 -27.47 -13.18 -27.31
CA GLY A 373 -26.94 -13.16 -28.68
C GLY A 373 -25.76 -12.21 -28.92
N ASP A 374 -25.06 -11.75 -27.87
CA ASP A 374 -23.84 -10.92 -27.94
C ASP A 374 -23.99 -9.62 -28.75
N THR A 375 -25.20 -9.06 -28.80
CA THR A 375 -25.51 -7.89 -29.64
C THR A 375 -24.93 -6.58 -29.10
N HIS A 376 -25.02 -6.36 -27.79
CA HIS A 376 -24.50 -5.19 -27.11
C HIS A 376 -24.20 -5.49 -25.64
N VAL A 377 -23.39 -4.63 -25.00
CA VAL A 377 -23.12 -4.70 -23.56
C VAL A 377 -24.35 -4.16 -22.81
N LEU A 378 -24.94 -4.98 -21.93
CA LEU A 378 -26.02 -4.55 -21.04
C LEU A 378 -25.49 -3.73 -19.87
N GLU A 379 -24.45 -4.25 -19.23
CA GLU A 379 -23.88 -3.71 -18.00
C GLU A 379 -22.46 -4.23 -17.79
N TYR A 380 -21.74 -3.65 -16.83
CA TYR A 380 -20.43 -4.11 -16.41
C TYR A 380 -20.48 -4.67 -14.99
N ARG A 381 -19.82 -5.80 -14.78
CA ARG A 381 -19.82 -6.55 -13.53
C ARG A 381 -18.38 -6.80 -13.05
N TRP A 382 -18.12 -6.58 -11.77
CA TRP A 382 -16.85 -6.86 -11.12
C TRP A 382 -16.76 -8.33 -10.73
N HIS A 383 -15.66 -8.98 -11.10
CA HIS A 383 -15.36 -10.35 -10.72
C HIS A 383 -13.99 -10.44 -10.06
N ALA A 384 -13.82 -11.39 -9.15
CA ALA A 384 -12.50 -11.74 -8.65
C ALA A 384 -11.72 -12.47 -9.75
N THR A 385 -10.49 -12.01 -10.01
CA THR A 385 -9.54 -12.66 -10.92
C THR A 385 -9.05 -13.98 -10.32
N PRO A 386 -8.42 -14.87 -11.13
CA PRO A 386 -7.75 -16.06 -10.61
C PRO A 386 -6.72 -15.74 -9.50
N LEU A 387 -5.97 -14.64 -9.64
CA LEU A 387 -5.05 -14.20 -8.60
C LEU A 387 -5.78 -13.76 -7.32
N GLY A 388 -6.87 -13.02 -7.45
CA GLY A 388 -7.69 -12.59 -6.32
C GLY A 388 -8.23 -13.80 -5.54
N GLN A 389 -8.73 -14.81 -6.24
CA GLN A 389 -9.19 -16.07 -5.65
C GLN A 389 -8.04 -16.84 -4.96
N GLN A 390 -6.88 -16.93 -5.61
CA GLN A 390 -5.70 -17.57 -5.04
C GLN A 390 -5.20 -16.84 -3.77
N HIS A 391 -5.24 -15.51 -3.77
CA HIS A 391 -4.88 -14.69 -2.61
C HIS A 391 -5.85 -14.91 -1.45
N ILE A 392 -7.16 -14.99 -1.71
CA ILE A 392 -8.15 -15.36 -0.70
C ILE A 392 -7.82 -16.73 -0.12
N ALA A 393 -7.67 -17.75 -0.98
CA ALA A 393 -7.41 -19.12 -0.54
C ALA A 393 -6.12 -19.25 0.30
N ALA A 394 -5.05 -18.56 -0.11
CA ALA A 394 -3.76 -18.61 0.57
C ALA A 394 -3.75 -17.94 1.95
N TYR A 395 -4.50 -16.83 2.10
CA TYR A 395 -4.35 -15.96 3.27
C TYR A 395 -5.62 -15.81 4.12
N LEU A 396 -6.70 -16.52 3.81
CA LEU A 396 -7.96 -16.46 4.56
C LEU A 396 -7.75 -16.64 6.09
N HIS A 397 -6.95 -17.64 6.48
CA HIS A 397 -6.62 -17.90 7.88
C HIS A 397 -5.89 -16.72 8.54
N VAL A 398 -4.91 -16.12 7.85
CA VAL A 398 -4.16 -14.95 8.34
C VAL A 398 -5.09 -13.74 8.51
N TYR A 399 -6.01 -13.52 7.57
CA TYR A 399 -6.98 -12.43 7.70
C TYR A 399 -8.00 -12.66 8.81
N ALA A 400 -8.42 -13.91 9.05
CA ALA A 400 -9.34 -14.23 10.14
C ALA A 400 -8.71 -13.91 11.52
N GLU A 401 -7.40 -14.13 11.67
CA GLU A 401 -6.66 -13.75 12.88
C GLU A 401 -6.46 -12.23 13.00
N MET A 402 -6.14 -11.54 11.89
CA MET A 402 -5.89 -10.10 11.90
C MET A 402 -7.17 -9.26 12.03
N TYR A 403 -8.25 -9.69 11.39
CA TYR A 403 -9.51 -8.96 11.25
C TYR A 403 -10.71 -9.87 11.59
N PRO A 404 -10.84 -10.33 12.85
CA PRO A 404 -11.88 -11.30 13.23
C PRO A 404 -13.29 -10.81 12.90
N THR A 405 -13.53 -9.49 12.95
CA THR A 405 -14.79 -8.82 12.63
C THR A 405 -15.11 -8.71 11.13
N ALA A 406 -14.13 -8.91 10.25
CA ALA A 406 -14.30 -8.77 8.80
C ALA A 406 -14.57 -10.11 8.07
N THR A 407 -14.63 -11.23 8.82
CA THR A 407 -14.52 -12.59 8.28
C THR A 407 -15.83 -13.17 7.71
N SER A 408 -16.94 -12.45 7.74
CA SER A 408 -18.21 -12.97 7.20
C SER A 408 -18.57 -12.27 5.90
N PRO A 409 -18.61 -12.98 4.75
CA PRO A 409 -19.41 -12.49 3.64
C PRO A 409 -20.87 -12.34 4.15
N PRO A 410 -21.60 -11.28 3.76
CA PRO A 410 -23.05 -11.28 3.97
C PRO A 410 -23.59 -12.52 3.25
N LEU A 411 -24.34 -13.34 4.00
CA LEU A 411 -25.09 -14.48 3.48
C LEU A 411 -26.03 -14.05 2.36
#